data_AF-A0A9D2N0Z7-F1
#
_entry.id   AF-A0A9D2N0Z7-F1
#
_cell.length_a   1.000
_cell.length_b   1.000
_cell.length_c   1.000
_cell.angle_alpha   90.00
_cell.angle_beta   90.00
_cell.angle_gamma   90.00
#
_symmetry.space_group_name_H-M   'P 1'
#
loop_
_entity.id
_entity.type
_entity.pdbx_description
1 polymer ?
#
loop_
_entity_poly.entity_id
_entity_poly.type
_entity_poly.pdbx_seq_one_letter_code
_entity_poly.pdbx_strand_id
1 'polypeptide(L)'
;MEFDFYKMYLEEMGNIPELGSEEEAVLLEGMARGERAARERLVEGSLGRALALAREYENRELPMSDLVQEANTALMLAAVEYDGSREWAELLEYRVRESIELALAEQKQEKELEENMAARVNVLQTVSKVMAEELGREATVEELAAKMKMSEEEVRDLMKMALDALNAEYGGTV
;
A
#
# COMPACT_ATOMS: atom_id res chain seq x y z
N MET A 1 13.01 -18.97 7.09
CA MET A 1 13.81 -18.34 6.01
C MET A 1 12.81 -17.54 5.22
N GLU A 2 12.79 -16.24 5.42
CA GLU A 2 11.88 -15.32 4.73
C GLU A 2 12.25 -15.35 3.25
N PHE A 3 11.30 -15.72 2.39
CA PHE A 3 11.51 -15.67 0.94
C PHE A 3 11.51 -14.20 0.54
N ASP A 4 12.68 -13.70 0.14
CA ASP A 4 12.82 -12.34 -0.36
C ASP A 4 12.31 -12.28 -1.81
N PHE A 5 10.99 -12.11 -1.94
CA PHE A 5 10.29 -12.02 -3.22
C PHE A 5 10.90 -10.94 -4.15
N TYR A 6 11.44 -9.88 -3.56
CA TYR A 6 12.10 -8.83 -4.32
C TYR A 6 13.42 -9.31 -4.95
N LYS A 7 14.24 -10.10 -4.23
CA LYS A 7 15.43 -10.72 -4.83
C LYS A 7 15.11 -11.66 -5.99
N MET A 8 14.10 -12.52 -5.82
CA MET A 8 13.65 -13.43 -6.88
C MET A 8 13.18 -12.65 -8.12
N TYR A 9 12.42 -11.57 -7.90
CA TYR A 9 11.99 -10.66 -8.96
C TYR A 9 13.18 -10.04 -9.71
N LEU A 10 14.22 -9.57 -9.01
CA LEU A 10 15.42 -9.01 -9.65
C LEU A 10 16.18 -10.06 -10.48
N GLU A 11 16.24 -11.31 -10.00
CA GLU A 11 16.86 -12.42 -10.76
C GLU A 11 16.09 -12.72 -12.04
N GLU A 12 14.75 -12.78 -11.98
CA GLU A 12 13.90 -12.98 -13.15
C GLU A 12 14.04 -11.84 -14.16
N MET A 13 14.01 -10.59 -13.70
CA MET A 13 14.22 -9.42 -14.54
C MET A 13 15.58 -9.41 -15.23
N GLY A 14 16.63 -9.89 -14.56
CA GLY A 14 17.97 -9.98 -15.14
C GLY A 14 18.05 -10.87 -16.38
N ASN A 15 17.06 -11.74 -16.61
CA ASN A 15 16.98 -12.60 -17.79
C ASN A 15 16.18 -11.98 -18.95
N ILE A 16 15.54 -10.82 -18.74
CA ILE A 16 14.72 -10.16 -19.76
C ILE A 16 15.62 -9.33 -20.68
N PRO A 17 15.56 -9.54 -22.01
CA PRO A 17 16.32 -8.72 -22.95
C PRO A 17 15.92 -7.25 -22.88
N GLU A 18 16.92 -6.38 -22.81
CA GLU A 18 16.73 -4.92 -22.87
C GLU A 18 15.94 -4.53 -24.12
N LEU A 19 15.08 -3.52 -23.97
CA LEU A 19 14.29 -2.99 -25.07
C LEU A 19 15.09 -1.90 -25.80
N GLY A 20 15.45 -2.18 -27.06
CA GLY A 20 16.12 -1.20 -27.92
C GLY A 20 15.14 -0.15 -28.46
N SER A 21 15.62 1.05 -28.80
CA SER A 21 14.75 2.13 -29.31
C SER A 21 14.05 1.78 -30.64
N GLU A 22 14.73 1.04 -31.54
CA GLU A 22 14.10 0.56 -32.79
C GLU A 22 13.02 -0.48 -32.51
N GLU A 23 13.26 -1.38 -31.56
CA GLU A 23 12.28 -2.38 -31.13
C GLU A 23 11.06 -1.72 -30.48
N GLU A 24 11.28 -0.74 -29.59
CA GLU A 24 10.21 0.04 -28.94
C GLU A 24 9.28 0.66 -29.98
N ALA A 25 9.82 1.31 -31.02
CA ALA A 25 9.01 1.90 -32.09
C ALA A 25 8.14 0.85 -32.82
N VAL A 26 8.71 -0.31 -33.17
CA VAL A 26 7.97 -1.39 -33.84
C VAL A 26 6.86 -1.95 -32.95
N LEU A 27 7.12 -2.09 -31.65
CA LEU A 27 6.12 -2.58 -30.69
C LEU A 27 4.97 -1.58 -30.49
N LEU A 28 5.26 -0.29 -30.41
CA LEU A 28 4.23 0.75 -30.30
C LEU A 28 3.33 0.77 -31.55
N GLU A 29 3.90 0.62 -32.75
CA GLU A 29 3.11 0.45 -33.97
C GLU A 29 2.25 -0.83 -33.96
N GLY A 30 2.81 -1.95 -33.46
CA GLY A 30 2.06 -3.20 -33.29
C GLY A 30 0.90 -3.06 -32.32
N MET A 31 1.10 -2.34 -31.21
CA MET A 31 0.05 -2.03 -30.24
C MET A 31 -1.08 -1.20 -30.85
N ALA A 32 -0.75 -0.20 -31.68
CA ALA A 32 -1.75 0.58 -32.41
C ALA A 32 -2.59 -0.29 -33.37
N ARG A 33 -2.03 -1.41 -33.84
CA ARG A 33 -2.75 -2.43 -34.63
C ARG A 33 -3.49 -3.48 -33.79
N GLY A 34 -3.42 -3.39 -32.46
CA GLY A 34 -4.07 -4.32 -31.53
C GLY A 34 -3.30 -5.63 -31.31
N GLU A 35 -2.01 -5.67 -31.65
CA GLU A 35 -1.18 -6.87 -31.50
C GLU A 35 -0.85 -7.12 -30.03
N ARG A 36 -1.46 -8.15 -29.44
CA ARG A 36 -1.25 -8.52 -28.03
C ARG A 36 0.22 -8.80 -27.70
N ALA A 37 0.94 -9.50 -28.58
CA ALA A 37 2.34 -9.83 -28.38
C ALA A 37 3.23 -8.59 -28.33
N ALA A 38 2.89 -7.53 -29.07
CA ALA A 38 3.62 -6.28 -29.03
C ALA A 38 3.49 -5.59 -27.67
N ARG A 39 2.26 -5.60 -27.10
CA ARG A 39 2.02 -5.07 -25.75
C ARG A 39 2.74 -5.86 -24.67
N GLU A 40 2.69 -7.19 -24.73
CA GLU A 40 3.38 -8.07 -23.76
C GLU A 40 4.88 -7.81 -23.75
N ARG A 41 5.50 -7.77 -24.94
CA ARG A 41 6.93 -7.49 -25.06
C ARG A 41 7.30 -6.06 -24.63
N LEU A 42 6.44 -5.07 -24.92
CA LEU A 42 6.67 -3.69 -24.46
C LEU A 42 6.66 -3.60 -22.93
N VAL A 43 5.70 -4.27 -22.29
CA VAL A 43 5.61 -4.35 -20.82
C VAL A 43 6.86 -5.01 -20.26
N GLU A 44 7.22 -6.21 -20.73
CA GLU A 44 8.42 -6.93 -20.28
C GLU A 44 9.70 -6.08 -20.43
N GLY A 45 9.87 -5.46 -21.60
CA GLY A 45 11.02 -4.59 -21.90
C GLY A 45 11.06 -3.30 -21.08
N SER A 46 9.92 -2.87 -20.51
CA SER A 46 9.80 -1.65 -19.71
C SER A 46 9.89 -1.88 -18.21
N LEU A 47 9.92 -3.13 -17.73
CA LEU A 47 10.03 -3.45 -16.30
C LEU A 47 11.27 -2.80 -15.65
N GLY A 48 12.40 -2.77 -16.37
CA GLY A 48 13.62 -2.12 -15.90
C GLY A 48 13.45 -0.61 -15.67
N ARG A 49 12.72 0.07 -16.57
CA ARG A 49 12.42 1.50 -16.45
C ARG A 49 11.45 1.76 -15.28
N ALA A 50 10.42 0.93 -15.12
CA ALA A 50 9.49 1.00 -14.00
C ALA A 50 10.19 0.77 -12.64
N LEU A 51 11.09 -0.21 -12.56
CA LEU A 51 11.91 -0.46 -11.37
C LEU A 51 12.82 0.73 -11.04
N ALA A 52 13.43 1.35 -12.05
CA ALA A 52 14.27 2.54 -11.84
C ALA A 52 13.47 3.70 -11.24
N LEU A 53 12.25 3.93 -11.72
CA LEU A 53 11.33 4.93 -11.17
C LEU A 53 10.92 4.57 -9.73
N ALA A 54 10.59 3.30 -9.44
CA ALA A 54 10.26 2.85 -8.10
C ALA A 54 11.41 3.06 -7.10
N ARG A 55 12.66 2.88 -7.53
CA ARG A 55 13.85 3.11 -6.69
C ARG A 55 14.02 4.57 -6.24
N GLU A 56 13.44 5.54 -6.96
CA GLU A 56 13.43 6.95 -6.52
C GLU A 56 12.66 7.14 -5.20
N TYR A 57 11.83 6.16 -4.82
CA TYR A 57 10.98 6.14 -3.63
C TYR A 57 11.50 5.20 -2.53
N GLU A 58 12.70 4.62 -2.71
CA GLU A 58 13.29 3.72 -1.72
C GLU A 58 13.50 4.43 -0.37
N ASN A 59 13.37 3.68 0.73
CA ASN A 59 13.46 4.18 2.10
C ASN A 59 12.34 5.15 2.52
N ARG A 60 11.21 5.19 1.79
CA ARG A 60 9.96 5.80 2.26
C ARG A 60 9.14 4.82 3.08
N GLU A 61 7.88 5.16 3.35
CA GLU A 61 6.97 4.44 4.24
C GLU A 61 6.48 3.10 3.69
N LEU A 62 6.77 2.78 2.42
CA LEU A 62 6.46 1.50 1.78
C LEU A 62 7.72 0.66 1.53
N PRO A 63 7.67 -0.67 1.72
CA PRO A 63 8.78 -1.55 1.40
C PRO A 63 8.99 -1.64 -0.12
N MET A 64 10.20 -1.98 -0.53
CA MET A 64 10.57 -2.00 -1.95
C MET A 64 9.73 -2.99 -2.78
N SER A 65 9.28 -4.10 -2.20
CA SER A 65 8.36 -5.04 -2.85
C SER A 65 7.06 -4.37 -3.29
N ASP A 66 6.53 -3.47 -2.46
CA ASP A 66 5.23 -2.85 -2.67
C ASP A 66 5.36 -1.70 -3.68
N LEU A 67 6.43 -0.90 -3.57
CA LEU A 67 6.77 0.11 -4.58
C LEU A 67 6.92 -0.50 -5.99
N VAL A 68 7.56 -1.67 -6.08
CA VAL A 68 7.70 -2.42 -7.33
C VAL A 68 6.35 -2.96 -7.82
N GLN A 69 5.50 -3.45 -6.92
CA GLN A 69 4.18 -3.94 -7.29
C GLN A 69 3.31 -2.82 -7.86
N GLU A 70 3.33 -1.63 -7.24
CA GLU A 70 2.64 -0.43 -7.73
C GLU A 70 3.17 0.00 -9.11
N ALA A 71 4.50 0.05 -9.27
CA ALA A 71 5.11 0.40 -10.54
C ALA A 71 4.75 -0.59 -11.67
N ASN A 72 4.72 -1.89 -11.37
CA ASN A 72 4.38 -2.93 -12.34
C ASN A 72 2.89 -2.86 -12.73
N THR A 73 2.01 -2.60 -11.76
CA THR A 73 0.58 -2.39 -12.03
C THR A 73 0.36 -1.16 -12.89
N ALA A 74 1.01 -0.05 -12.56
CA ALA A 74 0.97 1.18 -13.34
C ALA A 74 1.51 1.00 -14.76
N LEU A 75 2.60 0.25 -14.94
CA LEU A 75 3.15 -0.10 -16.24
C LEU A 75 2.14 -0.89 -17.10
N MET A 76 1.51 -1.92 -16.51
CA MET A 76 0.48 -2.70 -17.23
C MET A 76 -0.70 -1.83 -17.65
N LEU A 77 -1.16 -0.94 -16.77
CA LEU A 77 -2.25 -0.01 -17.07
C LEU A 77 -1.84 1.01 -18.14
N ALA A 78 -0.64 1.59 -18.04
CA ALA A 78 -0.11 2.51 -19.05
C ALA A 78 -0.06 1.87 -20.44
N ALA A 79 0.32 0.58 -20.53
CA ALA A 79 0.32 -0.16 -21.78
C ALA A 79 -1.08 -0.43 -22.34
N VAL A 80 -2.11 -0.45 -21.50
CA VAL A 80 -3.52 -0.56 -21.94
C VAL A 80 -4.06 0.79 -22.40
N GLU A 81 -3.67 1.87 -21.73
CA GLU A 81 -4.14 3.24 -22.00
C GLU A 81 -3.40 3.94 -23.14
N TYR A 82 -2.21 3.45 -23.52
CA TYR A 82 -1.37 4.10 -24.52
C TYR A 82 -2.10 4.21 -25.87
N ASP A 83 -2.30 5.45 -26.32
CA ASP A 83 -2.99 5.82 -27.56
C ASP A 83 -2.07 6.56 -28.56
N GLY A 84 -0.80 6.75 -28.24
CA GLY A 84 0.16 7.50 -29.05
C GLY A 84 0.05 9.02 -28.94
N SER A 85 -0.76 9.56 -28.03
CA SER A 85 -0.87 11.02 -27.83
C SER A 85 0.35 11.65 -27.16
N ARG A 86 1.16 10.85 -26.45
CA ARG A 86 2.42 11.21 -25.81
C ARG A 86 3.48 10.15 -26.08
N GLU A 87 4.75 10.50 -25.89
CA GLU A 87 5.84 9.52 -25.94
C GLU A 87 5.65 8.46 -24.85
N TRP A 88 5.95 7.19 -25.17
CA TRP A 88 5.77 6.07 -24.24
C TRP A 88 6.49 6.29 -22.91
N ALA A 89 7.73 6.78 -22.97
CA ALA A 89 8.54 7.08 -21.79
C ALA A 89 7.88 8.12 -20.88
N GLU A 90 7.27 9.16 -21.45
CA GLU A 90 6.61 10.23 -20.70
C GLU A 90 5.33 9.72 -20.01
N LEU A 91 4.50 8.96 -20.73
CA LEU A 91 3.30 8.36 -20.16
C LEU A 91 3.65 7.39 -19.02
N LEU A 92 4.64 6.53 -19.23
CA LEU A 92 5.06 5.54 -18.24
C LEU A 92 5.60 6.22 -16.98
N GLU A 93 6.46 7.23 -17.12
CA GLU A 93 6.98 7.99 -15.98
C GLU A 93 5.86 8.65 -15.18
N TYR A 94 4.91 9.30 -15.86
CA TYR A 94 3.75 9.92 -15.21
C TYR A 94 2.92 8.89 -14.43
N ARG A 95 2.56 7.77 -15.05
CA ARG A 95 1.70 6.74 -14.45
C ARG A 95 2.34 6.03 -13.26
N VAL A 96 3.62 5.68 -13.36
CA VAL A 96 4.34 5.00 -12.26
C VAL A 96 4.45 5.92 -11.04
N ARG A 97 4.82 7.19 -11.25
CA ARG A 97 4.91 8.16 -10.15
C ARG A 97 3.54 8.43 -9.52
N GLU A 98 2.50 8.59 -10.34
CA GLU A 98 1.12 8.79 -9.86
C GLU A 98 0.67 7.61 -8.97
N SER A 99 0.87 6.37 -9.41
CA SER A 99 0.49 5.18 -8.63
C SER A 99 1.23 5.09 -7.30
N ILE A 100 2.56 5.30 -7.31
CA ILE A 100 3.36 5.21 -6.09
C ILE A 100 3.01 6.32 -5.09
N GLU A 101 2.82 7.56 -5.55
CA GLU A 101 2.43 8.67 -4.66
C GLU A 101 1.03 8.45 -4.05
N LEU A 102 0.10 7.85 -4.81
CA LEU A 102 -1.21 7.45 -4.28
C LEU A 102 -1.07 6.37 -3.19
N ALA A 103 -0.31 5.31 -3.46
CA ALA A 103 -0.08 4.24 -2.49
C ALA A 103 0.59 4.76 -1.21
N LEU A 104 1.57 5.67 -1.32
CA LEU A 104 2.20 6.31 -0.17
C LEU A 104 1.20 7.16 0.63
N ALA A 105 0.31 7.89 -0.05
CA ALA A 105 -0.71 8.69 0.62
C ALA A 105 -1.73 7.81 1.36
N GLU A 106 -2.14 6.69 0.76
CA GLU A 106 -3.03 5.70 1.38
C GLU A 106 -2.38 5.07 2.63
N GLN A 107 -1.13 4.62 2.52
CA GLN A 107 -0.39 4.06 3.66
C GLN A 107 -0.25 5.07 4.81
N LYS A 108 0.02 6.32 4.48
CA LYS A 108 0.11 7.40 5.48
C LYS A 108 -1.24 7.64 6.16
N GLN A 109 -2.32 7.70 5.39
CA GLN A 109 -3.67 7.88 5.93
C GLN A 109 -4.09 6.72 6.84
N GLU A 110 -3.78 5.48 6.45
CA GLU A 110 -4.02 4.30 7.26
C GLU A 110 -3.29 4.38 8.60
N LYS A 111 -1.99 4.71 8.58
CA LYS A 111 -1.20 4.87 9.79
C LYS A 111 -1.72 5.98 10.70
N GLU A 112 -2.10 7.14 10.15
CA GLU A 112 -2.69 8.23 10.93
C GLU A 112 -4.01 7.80 11.60
N LEU A 113 -4.82 6.98 10.91
CA LEU A 113 -6.04 6.41 11.47
C LEU A 113 -5.72 5.43 12.62
N GLU A 114 -4.77 4.53 12.42
CA GLU A 114 -4.31 3.59 13.44
C GLU A 114 -3.78 4.31 14.69
N GLU A 115 -2.94 5.33 14.53
CA GLU A 115 -2.39 6.12 15.63
C GLU A 115 -3.51 6.84 16.42
N ASN A 116 -4.50 7.41 15.71
CA ASN A 116 -5.67 8.03 16.35
C ASN A 116 -6.48 7.00 17.13
N MET A 117 -6.71 5.81 16.56
CA MET A 117 -7.45 4.74 17.23
C MET A 117 -6.71 4.24 18.47
N ALA A 118 -5.40 4.01 18.39
CA ALA A 118 -4.57 3.64 19.53
C ALA A 118 -4.63 4.69 20.65
N ALA A 119 -4.58 5.98 20.31
CA ALA A 119 -4.74 7.06 21.27
C ALA A 119 -6.11 7.02 21.97
N ARG A 120 -7.20 6.79 21.21
CA ARG A 120 -8.55 6.67 21.77
C ARG A 120 -8.69 5.46 22.71
N VAL A 121 -8.12 4.32 22.33
CA VAL A 121 -8.09 3.11 23.18
C VAL A 121 -7.37 3.38 24.51
N ASN A 122 -6.22 4.05 24.48
CA ASN A 122 -5.47 4.41 25.69
C ASN A 122 -6.27 5.34 26.62
N VAL A 123 -6.99 6.31 26.04
CA VAL A 123 -7.88 7.19 26.81
C VAL A 123 -9.02 6.40 27.43
N LEU A 124 -9.66 5.49 26.66
CA LEU A 124 -10.72 4.61 27.16
C LEU A 124 -10.25 3.77 28.36
N GLN A 125 -9.08 3.13 28.26
CA GLN A 125 -8.52 2.33 29.35
C GLN A 125 -8.28 3.18 30.61
N THR A 126 -7.76 4.40 30.43
CA THR A 126 -7.52 5.34 31.53
C THR A 126 -8.82 5.75 32.20
N VAL A 127 -9.82 6.17 31.40
CA VAL A 127 -11.14 6.58 31.91
C VAL A 127 -11.84 5.43 32.62
N SER A 128 -11.82 4.23 32.04
CA SER A 128 -12.42 3.03 32.62
C SER A 128 -11.80 2.71 33.99
N LYS A 129 -10.48 2.78 34.12
CA LYS A 129 -9.80 2.57 35.40
C LYS A 129 -10.19 3.61 36.46
N VAL A 130 -10.18 4.90 36.10
CA VAL A 130 -10.59 5.98 37.01
C VAL A 130 -12.02 5.80 37.47
N MET A 131 -12.95 5.52 36.55
CA MET A 131 -14.35 5.30 36.89
C MET A 131 -14.55 4.04 37.74
N ALA A 132 -13.76 2.98 37.50
CA ALA A 132 -13.85 1.78 38.31
C ALA A 132 -13.43 2.03 39.77
N GLU A 133 -12.40 2.85 39.98
CA GLU A 133 -11.97 3.29 41.31
C GLU A 133 -13.03 4.20 41.97
N GLU A 134 -13.63 5.14 41.23
CA GLU A 134 -14.67 6.05 41.74
C GLU A 134 -15.98 5.33 42.09
N LEU A 135 -16.39 4.34 41.29
CA LEU A 135 -17.66 3.62 41.44
C LEU A 135 -17.54 2.38 42.35
N GLY A 136 -16.33 1.89 42.60
CA GLY A 136 -16.08 0.62 43.30
C GLY A 136 -16.52 -0.62 42.50
N ARG A 137 -16.77 -0.47 41.19
CA ARG A 137 -17.12 -1.51 40.23
C ARG A 137 -16.73 -1.06 38.83
N GLU A 138 -16.64 -1.99 37.86
CA GLU A 138 -16.43 -1.61 36.47
C GLU A 138 -17.53 -0.66 35.95
N ALA A 139 -17.10 0.32 35.15
CA ALA A 139 -18.01 1.24 34.49
C ALA A 139 -18.76 0.54 33.36
N THR A 140 -20.05 0.84 33.21
CA THR A 140 -20.87 0.35 32.11
C THR A 140 -20.53 1.10 30.81
N VAL A 141 -20.88 0.53 29.66
CA VAL A 141 -20.70 1.17 28.35
C VAL A 141 -21.40 2.54 28.28
N GLU A 142 -22.60 2.66 28.84
CA GLU A 142 -23.35 3.91 28.90
C GLU A 142 -22.63 4.99 29.73
N GLU A 143 -22.08 4.61 30.89
CA GLU A 143 -21.31 5.50 31.76
C GLU A 143 -20.01 5.98 31.09
N LEU A 144 -19.30 5.08 30.41
CA LEU A 144 -18.10 5.39 29.64
C LEU A 144 -18.41 6.32 28.46
N ALA A 145 -19.48 6.03 27.71
CA ALA A 145 -19.94 6.85 26.60
C ALA A 145 -20.27 8.28 27.04
N ALA A 146 -21.01 8.42 28.14
CA ALA A 146 -21.33 9.72 28.72
C ALA A 146 -20.07 10.49 29.18
N LYS A 147 -19.10 9.81 29.81
CA LYS A 147 -17.85 10.43 30.28
C LYS A 147 -16.95 10.86 29.13
N MET A 148 -16.84 10.02 28.10
CA MET A 148 -15.98 10.24 26.93
C MET A 148 -16.63 11.09 25.84
N LYS A 149 -17.92 11.41 25.97
CA LYS A 149 -18.72 12.21 25.02
C LYS A 149 -18.73 11.59 23.61
N MET A 150 -18.94 10.29 23.56
CA MET A 150 -19.07 9.50 22.33
C MET A 150 -20.26 8.55 22.47
N SER A 151 -20.66 7.92 21.37
CA SER A 151 -21.75 6.93 21.38
C SER A 151 -21.35 5.64 22.08
N GLU A 152 -22.32 4.89 22.60
CA GLU A 152 -22.06 3.54 23.12
C GLU A 152 -21.49 2.59 22.08
N GLU A 153 -21.83 2.79 20.79
CA GLU A 153 -21.30 2.01 19.67
C GLU A 153 -19.79 2.26 19.52
N GLU A 154 -19.36 3.52 19.49
CA GLU A 154 -17.94 3.88 19.45
C GLU A 154 -17.16 3.32 20.65
N VAL A 155 -17.75 3.34 21.86
CA VAL A 155 -17.11 2.72 23.05
C VAL A 155 -16.97 1.21 22.86
N ARG A 156 -18.01 0.51 22.37
CA ARG A 156 -17.96 -0.93 22.12
C ARG A 156 -16.89 -1.29 21.10
N ASP A 157 -16.77 -0.51 20.03
CA ASP A 157 -15.75 -0.71 19.00
C ASP A 157 -14.34 -0.54 19.57
N LEU A 158 -14.10 0.53 20.34
CA LEU A 158 -12.82 0.75 21.02
C LEU A 158 -12.49 -0.36 22.03
N MET A 159 -13.48 -0.87 22.78
CA MET A 159 -13.27 -2.01 23.69
C MET A 159 -12.89 -3.27 22.93
N LYS A 160 -13.52 -3.54 21.78
CA LYS A 160 -13.19 -4.69 20.94
C LYS A 160 -11.77 -4.58 20.38
N MET A 161 -11.40 -3.41 19.86
CA MET A 161 -10.03 -3.15 19.37
C MET A 161 -8.98 -3.31 20.47
N ALA A 162 -9.26 -2.84 21.69
CA ALA A 162 -8.37 -3.02 22.83
C ALA A 162 -8.15 -4.51 23.16
N LEU A 163 -9.21 -5.33 23.07
CA LEU A 163 -9.11 -6.78 23.28
C LEU A 163 -8.32 -7.47 22.16
N ASP A 164 -8.56 -7.09 20.91
CA ASP A 164 -7.85 -7.62 19.75
C ASP A 164 -6.35 -7.30 19.82
N ALA A 165 -5.98 -6.08 20.26
CA ALA A 165 -4.59 -5.68 20.49
C ALA A 165 -3.91 -6.52 21.57
N LEU A 166 -4.58 -6.77 22.71
CA LEU A 166 -4.08 -7.66 23.75
C LEU A 166 -3.89 -9.09 23.22
N ASN A 167 -4.87 -9.61 22.47
CA ASN A 167 -4.78 -10.96 21.90
C ASN A 167 -3.63 -11.09 20.89
N ALA A 168 -3.38 -10.06 20.08
CA ALA A 168 -2.24 -10.04 19.16
C ALA A 168 -0.89 -10.04 19.91
N GLU A 169 -0.80 -9.33 21.04
CA GLU A 169 0.41 -9.26 21.86
C GLU A 169 0.70 -10.57 22.61
N TYR A 170 -0.33 -11.30 23.05
CA TYR A 170 -0.20 -12.58 23.77
C TYR A 170 -0.26 -13.83 22.87
N GLY A 171 -0.70 -13.71 21.62
CA GLY A 171 -0.84 -14.81 20.66
C GLY A 171 0.44 -15.20 19.91
N GLY A 172 1.52 -14.44 20.06
CA GLY A 172 2.83 -14.68 19.41
C GLY A 172 3.79 -15.61 20.15
N THR A 173 3.40 -16.17 21.30
CA THR A 173 4.22 -17.12 22.08
C THR A 173 3.51 -18.46 22.26
N VAL A 174 3.51 -19.29 21.22
CA VAL A 174 3.50 -20.78 21.33
C VAL A 174 4.29 -21.38 20.18
#